data_AF-A0A533UE29-F1
#
_entry.id   AF-A0A533UE29-F1
#
_cell.length_a   1.000
_cell.length_b   1.000
_cell.length_c   1.000
_cell.angle_alpha   90.00
_cell.angle_beta   90.00
_cell.angle_gamma   90.00
#
_symmetry.space_group_name_H-M   'P 1'
#
loop_
_entity.id
_entity.type
_entity.pdbx_description
1 polymer ?
#
loop_
_entity_poly.entity_id
_entity_poly.type
_entity_poly.pdbx_seq_one_letter_code
_entity_poly.pdbx_strand_id
1 'polypeptide(L)'
;MSQSTIPKDKDYPKLSKATSGYFEILYFEKSELNSSYFCNDCLYFIHGNDCAIVKKDGPDVDGKESGIIAPYGICTLWFRIQF
;
A
#
# COMPACT_ATOMS: atom_id res chain seq x y z
N MET A 1 -5.96 9.19 -24.39
CA MET A 1 -4.93 8.23 -23.92
C MET A 1 -5.53 7.48 -22.75
N SER A 2 -5.58 6.15 -22.84
CA SER A 2 -6.30 5.29 -21.90
C SER A 2 -5.72 5.43 -20.49
N GLN A 3 -6.47 6.04 -19.57
CA GLN A 3 -6.21 5.96 -18.13
C GLN A 3 -6.32 4.49 -17.72
N SER A 4 -5.20 3.80 -17.61
CA SER A 4 -5.18 2.46 -17.03
C SER A 4 -5.22 2.60 -15.50
N THR A 5 -6.34 3.09 -14.97
CA THR A 5 -6.63 2.99 -13.54
C THR A 5 -6.84 1.51 -13.25
N ILE A 6 -6.00 0.92 -12.40
CA ILE A 6 -6.13 -0.50 -12.06
C ILE A 6 -7.48 -0.67 -11.33
N PRO A 7 -8.39 -1.53 -11.84
CA PRO A 7 -9.68 -1.76 -11.19
C PRO A 7 -9.49 -2.23 -9.75
N LYS A 8 -9.83 -1.40 -8.77
CA LYS A 8 -9.58 -1.70 -7.34
C LYS A 8 -10.52 -2.76 -6.77
N ASP A 9 -11.59 -3.07 -7.49
CA ASP A 9 -12.65 -4.02 -7.18
C ASP A 9 -12.37 -5.46 -7.68
N LYS A 10 -11.28 -5.66 -8.42
CA LYS A 10 -10.85 -7.00 -8.85
C LYS A 10 -10.05 -7.71 -7.75
N ASP A 11 -10.28 -9.01 -7.64
CA ASP A 11 -9.49 -9.89 -6.78
C ASP A 11 -8.20 -10.29 -7.50
N TYR A 12 -7.12 -9.53 -7.27
CA TYR A 12 -5.80 -9.87 -7.78
C TYR A 12 -5.08 -10.81 -6.80
N PRO A 13 -4.17 -11.68 -7.30
CA PRO A 13 -3.27 -12.41 -6.43
C PRO A 13 -2.47 -11.45 -5.54
N LYS A 14 -2.73 -11.49 -4.22
CA LYS A 14 -2.06 -10.62 -3.25
C LYS A 14 -0.84 -11.30 -2.63
N LEU A 15 0.27 -10.56 -2.52
CA LEU A 15 1.44 -10.97 -1.73
C LEU A 15 1.20 -10.75 -0.24
N SER A 16 1.94 -11.47 0.60
CA SER A 16 1.99 -11.16 2.04
C SER A 16 2.70 -9.83 2.28
N LYS A 17 2.46 -9.19 3.43
CA LYS A 17 3.17 -7.97 3.84
C LYS A 17 4.69 -8.16 3.79
N ALA A 18 5.22 -9.16 4.52
CA ALA A 18 6.64 -9.49 4.51
C ALA A 18 7.22 -9.72 3.09
N THR A 19 6.55 -10.50 2.24
CA THR A 19 7.04 -10.79 0.87
C THR A 19 7.04 -9.54 -0.02
N SER A 20 6.08 -8.63 0.17
CA SER A 20 6.03 -7.36 -0.58
C SER A 20 7.01 -6.30 -0.05
N GLY A 21 7.75 -6.59 1.03
CA GLY A 21 8.56 -5.60 1.71
C GLY A 21 7.73 -4.50 2.39
N TYR A 22 6.47 -4.79 2.73
CA TYR A 22 5.58 -3.82 3.36
C TYR A 22 6.01 -3.56 4.81
N PHE A 23 5.93 -2.30 5.24
CA PHE A 23 6.01 -1.90 6.65
C PHE A 23 5.36 -0.54 6.90
N GLU A 24 5.05 -0.29 8.16
CA GLU A 24 4.42 0.93 8.63
C GLU A 24 5.44 1.92 9.21
N ILE A 25 5.49 3.14 8.65
CA ILE A 25 6.40 4.18 9.15
C ILE A 25 5.63 5.10 10.11
N LEU A 26 5.46 4.63 11.35
CA LEU A 26 4.66 5.31 12.39
C LEU A 26 5.03 6.79 12.61
N TYR A 27 6.29 7.15 12.40
CA TYR A 27 6.75 8.54 12.47
C TYR A 27 5.94 9.49 11.56
N PHE A 28 5.42 9.00 10.43
CA PHE A 28 4.67 9.78 9.45
C PHE A 28 3.14 9.63 9.55
N GLU A 29 2.62 9.02 10.62
CA GLU A 29 1.16 8.80 10.78
C GLU A 29 0.34 10.09 10.62
N LYS A 30 0.90 11.23 11.02
CA LYS A 30 0.25 12.56 11.00
C LYS A 30 0.79 13.51 9.94
N SER A 31 1.58 13.00 8.98
CA SER A 31 2.22 13.81 7.95
C SER A 31 1.36 13.95 6.69
N GLU A 32 1.74 14.85 5.78
CA GLU A 32 1.13 14.90 4.44
C GLU A 32 1.62 13.74 3.58
N LEU A 33 0.70 12.85 3.18
CA LEU A 33 1.05 11.60 2.51
C LEU A 33 0.82 11.62 0.99
N ASN A 34 0.48 12.79 0.40
CA ASN A 34 0.13 12.95 -1.02
C ASN A 34 1.33 13.31 -1.94
N SER A 35 2.53 13.40 -1.39
CA SER A 35 3.73 13.89 -2.08
C SER A 35 4.95 13.02 -1.82
N SER A 36 4.76 11.75 -1.48
CA SER A 36 5.84 10.86 -1.04
C SER A 36 5.52 9.41 -1.39
N TYR A 37 6.49 8.53 -1.19
CA TYR A 37 6.41 7.11 -1.50
C TYR A 37 5.56 6.34 -0.47
N PHE A 38 4.33 6.79 -0.21
CA PHE A 38 3.42 6.17 0.74
C PHE A 38 2.27 5.47 0.03
N CYS A 39 1.67 4.50 0.72
CA CYS A 39 0.45 3.83 0.25
C CYS A 39 -0.63 4.83 -0.13
N ASN A 40 -0.80 5.92 0.61
CA ASN A 40 -1.81 6.94 0.31
C ASN A 40 -1.71 7.54 -1.11
N ASP A 41 -0.49 7.62 -1.67
CA ASP A 41 -0.22 8.15 -3.02
C ASP A 41 0.07 7.03 -4.04
N CYS A 42 -0.16 5.77 -3.65
CA CYS A 42 0.09 4.59 -4.49
C CYS A 42 -1.15 4.22 -5.31
N LEU A 43 -0.94 3.86 -6.57
CA LEU A 43 -1.99 3.41 -7.49
C LEU A 43 -2.79 2.21 -6.96
N TYR A 44 -2.11 1.32 -6.23
CA TYR A 44 -2.69 0.07 -5.72
C TYR A 44 -3.46 0.22 -4.41
N PHE A 45 -3.40 1.39 -3.77
CA PHE A 45 -4.05 1.60 -2.48
C PHE A 45 -5.56 1.76 -2.62
N ILE A 46 -6.30 1.06 -1.76
CA ILE A 46 -7.77 1.06 -1.72
C ILE A 46 -8.19 1.81 -0.45
N HIS A 47 -9.06 2.81 -0.61
CA HIS A 47 -9.62 3.53 0.53
C HIS A 47 -10.28 2.55 1.51
N GLY A 48 -10.05 2.73 2.81
CA GLY A 48 -10.40 1.74 3.83
C GLY A 48 -9.24 0.86 4.29
N ASN A 49 -7.99 1.30 4.06
CA ASN A 49 -6.76 0.66 4.52
C ASN A 49 -6.55 -0.75 3.94
N ASP A 50 -6.76 -0.91 2.63
CA ASP A 50 -6.48 -2.14 1.89
C ASP A 50 -5.63 -1.85 0.65
N CYS A 51 -5.11 -2.89 0.02
CA CYS A 51 -4.30 -2.82 -1.19
C CYS A 51 -4.77 -3.87 -2.19
N ALA A 52 -4.76 -3.52 -3.47
CA ALA A 52 -5.13 -4.44 -4.54
C ALA A 52 -4.19 -5.67 -4.63
N ILE A 53 -2.92 -5.52 -4.24
CA ILE A 53 -1.87 -6.53 -4.48
C ILE A 53 -1.09 -6.96 -3.22
N VAL A 54 -1.39 -6.38 -2.05
CA VAL A 54 -0.77 -6.76 -0.77
C VAL A 54 -1.88 -7.11 0.23
N LYS A 55 -1.74 -8.23 0.92
CA LYS A 55 -2.64 -8.65 1.99
C LYS A 55 -2.48 -7.72 3.19
N LYS A 56 -3.60 -7.33 3.82
CA LYS A 56 -3.58 -6.54 5.06
C LYS A 56 -3.23 -7.35 6.31
N ASP A 57 -3.43 -8.66 6.24
CA ASP A 57 -3.19 -9.60 7.34
C ASP A 57 -1.76 -10.16 7.33
N GLY A 58 -1.33 -10.65 8.50
CA GLY A 58 -0.01 -11.24 8.72
C GLY A 58 1.09 -10.21 9.01
N PRO A 59 2.32 -10.68 9.24
CA PRO A 59 3.43 -9.85 9.68
C PRO A 59 4.04 -9.03 8.54
N ASP A 60 4.42 -7.80 8.85
CA ASP A 60 5.28 -6.95 8.04
C ASP A 60 6.76 -7.39 8.10
N VAL A 61 7.67 -6.66 7.45
CA VAL A 61 9.11 -7.02 7.46
C VAL A 61 9.77 -6.94 8.84
N ASP A 62 9.18 -6.20 9.77
CA ASP A 62 9.64 -6.11 11.17
C ASP A 62 8.98 -7.18 12.06
N GLY A 63 8.09 -8.01 11.51
CA GLY A 63 7.31 -8.99 12.26
C GLY A 63 6.08 -8.43 12.97
N LYS A 64 5.65 -7.19 12.68
CA LYS A 64 4.49 -6.55 13.31
C LYS A 64 3.21 -6.86 12.53
N GLU A 65 2.10 -7.03 13.26
CA GLU A 65 0.78 -7.29 12.69
C GLU A 65 -0.20 -6.18 13.08
N SER A 66 -0.90 -5.62 12.08
CA SER A 66 -1.86 -4.53 12.27
C SER A 66 -3.23 -4.77 11.63
N GLY A 67 -3.37 -5.79 10.78
CA GLY A 67 -4.62 -6.08 10.04
C GLY A 67 -5.03 -5.01 9.02
N ILE A 68 -4.16 -4.03 8.72
CA ILE A 68 -4.43 -2.92 7.80
C ILE A 68 -3.27 -2.69 6.83
N ILE A 69 -3.55 -2.04 5.70
CA ILE A 69 -2.55 -1.31 4.91
C ILE A 69 -2.65 0.16 5.29
N ALA A 70 -1.78 0.62 6.17
CA ALA A 70 -1.78 2.02 6.61
C ALA A 70 -1.45 2.99 5.47
N PRO A 71 -2.09 4.18 5.41
CA PRO A 71 -1.77 5.22 4.43
C PRO A 71 -0.31 5.64 4.45
N TYR A 72 0.33 5.65 5.63
CA TYR A 72 1.74 5.98 5.88
C TYR A 72 2.68 4.77 5.76
N GLY A 73 2.18 3.64 5.30
CA GLY A 73 3.01 2.47 4.96
C GLY A 73 3.65 2.61 3.58
N ILE A 74 4.61 1.74 3.30
CA ILE A 74 5.28 1.60 2.00
C ILE A 74 5.53 0.12 1.72
N CYS A 75 5.63 -0.27 0.45
CA CYS A 75 6.13 -1.58 0.03
C CYS A 75 7.04 -1.42 -1.19
N THR A 76 7.77 -2.46 -1.59
CA THR A 76 8.69 -2.40 -2.74
C THR A 76 7.99 -2.34 -4.09
N LEU A 77 6.68 -2.61 -4.11
CA LEU A 77 5.81 -2.55 -5.29
C LEU A 77 5.12 -1.20 -5.46
N TRP A 78 5.55 -0.17 -4.72
CA TRP A 78 4.97 1.16 -4.82
C TRP A 78 5.03 1.68 -6.25
N PHE A 79 3.92 2.23 -6.72
CA PHE A 79 3.84 2.84 -8.04
C PHE A 79 2.87 4.01 -8.04
N ARG A 80 3.28 5.10 -8.68
CA ARG A 80 2.45 6.25 -8.99
C ARG A 80 2.50 6.49 -10.49
N ILE A 81 1.37 6.90 -11.08
CA ILE A 81 1.36 7.40 -12.46
C ILE A 81 2.02 8.79 -12.43
N GLN A 82 3.26 8.88 -12.91
CA GLN A 82 3.91 10.16 -13.21
C GLN A 82 3.35 10.68 -14.54
N PHE A 83 2.88 11.92 -14.53
CA PHE A 83 2.58 12.71 -15.72
C PHE A 83 3.73 13.68 -15.98
#